data_AF-A0A0G0AL34-F1
#
_entry.id   AF-A0A0G0AL34-F1
#
_cell.length_a   1.000
_cell.length_b   1.000
_cell.length_c   1.000
_cell.angle_alpha   90.00
_cell.angle_beta   90.00
_cell.angle_gamma   90.00
#
_symmetry.space_group_name_H-M   'P 1'
#
loop_
_entity.id
_entity.type
_entity.pdbx_description
1 polymer ?
#
loop_
_entity_poly.entity_id
_entity_poly.type
_entity_poly.pdbx_seq_one_letter_code
_entity_poly.pdbx_strand_id
1 'polypeptide(L)'
;MFLGAKSPIRDLAPKKIMTNRNNKKSKSKYIFLFLIILGGFYVGKTFFFKDKRILGISSGEKVIILNDNGFKKTFQTNASTVEEFLNTQKIITNEKDLIFPDKSKTLLPGNIVEIQRVKKLTISIDKDKKEIFGFKNTVGEVIIENNLDIEEEDIVKPERKTVAYNNQEIKITRVEIKEEIVKKDIDFKTIEKEDDKLSWRTRKTETAGEKGIKEIRYEVAYHDSKEVSRKIKETNITKEPIDKVVIQGTYVKLGKSHTGLASWYAHTGTMAAANPWLPMGSYVKVTNKDNGKSVIVKINDRGPFGPNRIIDLDKVAFEEIASLGQGVVNVKMEEISN
;
A
#
# COMPACT_ATOMS: atom_id res chain seq x y z
N MET A 1 0.61 -67.05 -8.20
CA MET A 1 -0.74 -67.48 -7.75
C MET A 1 -1.20 -66.43 -6.74
N PHE A 2 -1.97 -65.42 -7.18
CA PHE A 2 -3.39 -65.17 -6.81
C PHE A 2 -3.58 -64.98 -5.29
N LEU A 3 -4.13 -63.90 -4.71
CA LEU A 3 -5.07 -62.81 -5.05
C LEU A 3 -4.75 -61.65 -4.07
N GLY A 4 -4.94 -60.35 -4.34
CA GLY A 4 -6.14 -59.71 -4.86
C GLY A 4 -6.96 -59.11 -3.72
N ALA A 5 -6.70 -57.84 -3.35
CA ALA A 5 -7.61 -57.05 -2.51
C ALA A 5 -7.66 -55.61 -3.02
N LYS A 6 -8.64 -55.35 -3.90
CA LYS A 6 -9.13 -54.03 -4.29
C LYS A 6 -9.80 -53.37 -3.09
N SER A 7 -9.45 -52.13 -2.78
CA SER A 7 -10.31 -51.22 -2.00
C SER A 7 -10.85 -50.12 -2.92
N PRO A 8 -12.13 -49.73 -2.77
CA PRO A 8 -12.84 -48.98 -3.79
C PRO A 8 -12.62 -47.48 -3.70
N ILE A 9 -12.53 -46.90 -4.89
CA ILE A 9 -12.69 -45.51 -5.28
C ILE A 9 -13.96 -44.95 -4.63
N ARG A 10 -13.84 -43.84 -3.89
CA ARG A 10 -14.96 -42.93 -3.61
C ARG A 10 -14.79 -41.72 -4.52
N ASP A 11 -15.57 -41.72 -5.59
CA ASP A 11 -15.80 -40.57 -6.46
C ASP A 11 -16.36 -39.40 -5.64
N LEU A 12 -15.56 -38.35 -5.48
CA LEU A 12 -16.04 -37.04 -5.05
C LEU A 12 -16.61 -36.34 -6.28
N ALA A 13 -17.94 -36.41 -6.40
CA ALA A 13 -18.70 -35.65 -7.39
C ALA A 13 -18.40 -34.14 -7.29
N PRO A 14 -18.35 -33.42 -8.44
CA PRO A 14 -18.08 -31.99 -8.45
C PRO A 14 -19.21 -31.20 -7.80
N LYS A 15 -18.85 -30.39 -6.81
CA LYS A 15 -19.73 -29.44 -6.11
C LYS A 15 -20.20 -28.38 -7.12
N LYS A 16 -21.48 -28.49 -7.52
CA LYS A 16 -22.23 -27.53 -8.33
C LYS A 16 -22.27 -26.18 -7.61
N ILE A 17 -21.37 -25.26 -7.96
CA ILE A 17 -21.42 -23.88 -7.47
C ILE A 17 -22.61 -23.20 -8.17
N MET A 18 -23.70 -23.06 -7.42
CA MET A 18 -24.86 -22.26 -7.80
C MET A 18 -24.43 -20.80 -7.98
N THR A 19 -24.70 -20.28 -9.17
CA THR A 19 -24.59 -18.88 -9.51
C THR A 19 -25.65 -18.08 -8.74
N ASN A 20 -25.21 -17.26 -7.79
CA ASN A 20 -26.08 -16.31 -7.11
C ASN A 20 -26.22 -15.04 -7.97
N ARG A 21 -27.22 -15.05 -8.86
CA ARG A 21 -27.82 -13.83 -9.42
C ARG A 21 -28.84 -13.32 -8.40
N ASN A 22 -28.66 -12.09 -7.89
CA ASN A 22 -29.69 -11.03 -7.85
C ASN A 22 -29.38 -9.93 -6.83
N ASN A 23 -29.19 -8.70 -7.33
CA ASN A 23 -29.77 -7.42 -6.87
C ASN A 23 -28.89 -6.29 -7.44
N LYS A 24 -29.36 -5.18 -7.98
CA LYS A 24 -30.68 -4.54 -7.94
C LYS A 24 -30.72 -3.59 -9.16
N LYS A 25 -31.59 -3.84 -10.15
CA LYS A 25 -31.90 -2.86 -11.22
C LYS A 25 -33.03 -1.98 -10.73
N SER A 26 -32.78 -0.68 -10.58
CA SER A 26 -33.80 0.33 -10.36
C SER A 26 -34.64 0.49 -11.63
N LYS A 27 -35.95 0.23 -11.53
CA LYS A 27 -36.96 0.54 -12.55
C LYS A 27 -37.91 1.58 -11.95
N SER A 28 -37.90 2.79 -12.50
CA SER A 28 -38.98 3.76 -12.29
C SER A 28 -40.05 3.52 -13.35
N LYS A 29 -41.26 3.22 -12.90
CA LYS A 29 -42.48 3.12 -13.71
C LYS A 29 -43.34 4.34 -13.37
N TYR A 30 -43.70 5.14 -14.36
CA TYR A 30 -44.80 6.11 -14.25
C TYR A 30 -45.78 5.86 -15.39
N ILE A 31 -46.99 5.41 -15.03
CA ILE A 31 -48.16 5.27 -15.90
C ILE A 31 -49.42 5.62 -15.06
N PHE A 32 -50.34 6.35 -15.72
CA PHE A 32 -51.68 6.84 -15.31
C PHE A 32 -51.69 8.05 -14.35
N LEU A 33 -52.48 9.12 -14.57
CA LEU A 33 -53.89 9.12 -14.97
C LEU A 33 -54.32 10.45 -15.62
N PHE A 34 -55.21 10.33 -16.60
CA PHE A 34 -56.01 11.37 -17.27
C PHE A 34 -56.95 12.07 -16.28
N LEU A 35 -57.03 13.41 -16.28
CA LEU A 35 -58.19 14.13 -15.76
C LEU A 35 -58.53 15.31 -16.68
N ILE A 36 -59.56 15.08 -17.49
CA ILE A 36 -60.35 16.09 -18.19
C ILE A 36 -61.14 16.87 -17.13
N ILE A 37 -60.95 18.19 -17.05
CA ILE A 37 -62.01 19.10 -16.62
C ILE A 37 -62.06 20.29 -17.59
N LEU A 38 -63.23 20.35 -18.23
CA LEU A 38 -63.80 21.43 -19.02
C LEU A 38 -63.90 22.72 -18.18
N GLY A 39 -63.54 23.85 -18.78
CA GLY A 39 -63.80 25.18 -18.23
C GLY A 39 -63.44 26.24 -19.26
N GLY A 40 -64.32 26.44 -20.25
CA GLY A 40 -64.18 27.51 -21.24
C GLY A 40 -64.38 28.88 -20.61
N PHE A 41 -63.71 29.90 -21.17
CA PHE A 41 -64.32 30.95 -22.01
C PHE A 41 -63.28 32.07 -22.25
N TYR A 42 -63.06 32.42 -23.53
CA TYR A 42 -62.74 33.75 -24.12
C TYR A 42 -61.86 34.74 -23.31
N VAL A 43 -60.79 35.34 -23.85
CA VAL A 43 -60.83 36.34 -24.94
C VAL A 43 -59.49 36.37 -25.70
N GLY A 44 -59.57 36.26 -27.03
CA GLY A 44 -58.86 37.09 -28.01
C GLY A 44 -57.33 37.29 -27.91
N LYS A 45 -56.58 36.54 -28.71
CA LYS A 45 -55.97 37.10 -29.95
C LYS A 45 -55.38 35.96 -30.79
N THR A 46 -56.01 35.74 -31.93
CA THR A 46 -55.49 34.97 -33.06
C THR A 46 -54.18 35.60 -33.54
N PHE A 47 -53.05 34.92 -33.41
CA PHE A 47 -51.97 35.07 -34.38
C PHE A 47 -52.07 33.90 -35.36
N PHE A 48 -52.72 34.21 -36.48
CA PHE A 48 -52.76 33.40 -37.68
C PHE A 48 -51.33 33.00 -38.08
N PHE A 49 -51.04 31.69 -38.08
CA PHE A 49 -49.99 31.14 -38.93
C PHE A 49 -50.44 31.33 -40.38
N LYS A 50 -50.09 32.47 -40.96
CA LYS A 50 -50.20 32.69 -42.39
C LYS A 50 -48.92 32.17 -43.01
N ASP A 51 -48.98 30.90 -43.43
CA ASP A 51 -48.01 30.29 -44.32
C ASP A 51 -48.00 31.09 -45.64
N LYS A 52 -47.13 32.10 -45.68
CA LYS A 52 -46.87 32.91 -46.85
C LYS A 52 -45.53 32.43 -47.40
N ARG A 53 -45.58 31.40 -48.24
CA ARG A 53 -44.59 31.19 -49.30
C ARG A 53 -44.66 32.40 -50.23
N ILE A 54 -43.98 33.48 -49.85
CA ILE A 54 -43.63 34.57 -50.75
C ILE A 54 -42.29 34.15 -51.36
N LEU A 55 -42.32 33.66 -52.59
CA LEU A 55 -41.20 33.82 -53.51
C LEU A 55 -41.05 35.33 -53.75
N GLY A 56 -40.30 35.99 -52.86
CA GLY A 56 -40.00 37.40 -52.92
C GLY A 56 -38.95 37.63 -54.00
N ILE A 57 -39.39 37.83 -55.24
CA ILE A 57 -38.50 38.17 -56.38
C ILE A 57 -38.37 39.70 -56.55
N SER A 58 -38.86 40.52 -55.60
CA SER A 58 -38.98 41.98 -55.85
C SER A 58 -38.31 42.95 -54.86
N SER A 59 -37.62 42.51 -53.80
CA SER A 59 -36.95 43.44 -52.86
C SER A 59 -35.43 43.29 -52.73
N GLY A 60 -34.81 42.30 -53.38
CA GLY A 60 -33.39 41.98 -53.17
C GLY A 60 -33.09 41.25 -51.84
N GLU A 61 -34.06 41.20 -50.92
CA GLU A 61 -33.91 40.55 -49.62
C GLU A 61 -34.01 39.02 -49.72
N LYS A 62 -33.09 38.36 -49.03
CA LYS A 62 -32.93 36.90 -48.99
C LYS A 62 -33.22 36.40 -47.58
N VAL A 63 -33.92 35.27 -47.48
CA VAL A 63 -34.09 34.56 -46.20
C VAL A 63 -32.97 33.53 -46.05
N ILE A 64 -32.22 33.64 -44.97
CA ILE A 64 -31.03 32.82 -44.69
C ILE A 64 -31.17 32.15 -43.33
N ILE A 65 -30.76 30.89 -43.23
CA ILE A 65 -30.73 30.15 -41.97
C ILE A 65 -29.28 30.09 -41.50
N LEU A 66 -28.96 30.74 -40.39
CA LEU A 66 -27.69 30.55 -39.71
C LEU A 66 -27.81 29.35 -38.77
N ASN A 67 -26.87 28.40 -38.85
CA ASN A 67 -26.68 27.32 -37.89
C ASN A 67 -25.31 27.50 -37.22
N ASP A 68 -25.29 28.07 -36.02
CA ASP A 68 -24.05 28.30 -35.26
C ASP A 68 -23.90 27.23 -34.18
N ASN A 69 -23.08 26.21 -34.43
CA ASN A 69 -22.90 25.04 -33.56
C ASN A 69 -24.24 24.37 -33.12
N GLY A 70 -25.20 24.27 -34.04
CA GLY A 70 -26.53 23.69 -33.77
C GLY A 70 -27.59 24.71 -33.37
N PHE A 71 -27.20 25.95 -33.02
CA PHE A 71 -28.14 27.03 -32.76
C PHE A 71 -28.63 27.64 -34.09
N LYS A 72 -29.89 27.37 -34.43
CA LYS A 72 -30.49 27.82 -35.69
C LYS A 72 -31.24 29.14 -35.51
N LYS A 73 -30.95 30.11 -36.37
CA LYS A 73 -31.66 31.40 -36.43
C LYS A 73 -31.88 31.82 -37.88
N THR A 74 -33.07 32.35 -38.18
CA THR A 74 -33.41 32.85 -39.51
C THR A 74 -33.22 34.36 -39.59
N PHE A 75 -32.65 34.82 -40.68
CA PHE A 75 -32.38 36.22 -40.97
C PHE A 75 -32.94 36.63 -42.33
N GLN A 76 -33.33 37.89 -42.44
CA GLN A 76 -33.55 38.58 -43.72
C GLN A 76 -32.36 39.49 -43.98
N THR A 77 -31.79 39.43 -45.20
CA THR A 77 -30.57 40.16 -45.54
C THR A 77 -30.51 40.52 -47.02
N ASN A 78 -29.88 41.65 -47.33
CA ASN A 78 -29.51 42.05 -48.70
C ASN A 78 -28.06 41.66 -49.06
N ALA A 79 -27.34 41.03 -48.13
CA ALA A 79 -25.96 40.62 -48.35
C ALA A 79 -25.83 39.70 -49.57
N SER A 80 -24.82 39.99 -50.39
CA SER A 80 -24.51 39.24 -51.60
C SER A 80 -23.63 38.03 -51.33
N THR A 81 -22.82 38.05 -50.27
CA THR A 81 -21.92 36.95 -49.89
C THR A 81 -22.10 36.52 -48.44
N VAL A 82 -21.55 35.36 -48.09
CA VAL A 82 -21.51 34.86 -46.70
C VAL A 82 -20.74 35.82 -45.80
N GLU A 83 -19.60 36.35 -46.24
CA GLU A 83 -18.81 37.31 -45.46
C GLU A 83 -19.57 38.61 -45.16
N GLU A 84 -20.20 39.20 -46.18
CA GLU A 84 -21.01 40.41 -46.03
C GLU A 84 -22.17 40.16 -45.07
N PHE A 85 -22.81 38.99 -45.16
CA PHE A 85 -23.88 38.59 -44.24
C PHE A 85 -23.39 38.53 -42.80
N LEU A 86 -22.29 37.83 -42.53
CA LEU A 86 -21.72 37.70 -41.18
C LEU A 86 -21.33 39.06 -40.60
N ASN A 87 -20.69 39.92 -41.39
CA ASN A 87 -20.29 41.26 -40.99
C ASN A 87 -21.49 42.16 -40.68
N THR A 88 -22.51 42.15 -41.56
CA THR A 88 -23.74 42.94 -41.38
C THR A 88 -24.49 42.54 -40.11
N GLN A 89 -24.56 41.24 -39.82
CA GLN A 89 -25.19 40.73 -38.60
C GLN A 89 -24.29 40.84 -37.36
N LYS A 90 -23.09 41.41 -37.49
CA LYS A 90 -22.08 41.54 -36.42
C LYS A 90 -21.71 40.19 -35.78
N ILE A 91 -21.71 39.13 -36.57
CA ILE A 91 -21.30 37.80 -36.13
C ILE A 91 -19.78 37.72 -36.23
N ILE A 92 -19.12 37.89 -35.08
CA ILE A 92 -17.66 37.77 -34.97
C ILE A 92 -17.28 36.30 -35.16
N THR A 93 -16.35 36.02 -36.08
CA THR A 93 -15.83 34.66 -36.34
C THR A 93 -14.33 34.61 -36.10
N ASN A 94 -13.82 33.47 -35.65
CA ASN A 94 -12.39 33.20 -35.58
C ASN A 94 -11.88 32.76 -36.97
N GLU A 95 -10.62 33.02 -37.29
CA GLU A 95 -9.98 32.51 -38.52
C GLU A 95 -10.01 30.98 -38.61
N LYS A 96 -10.03 30.29 -37.47
CA LYS A 96 -10.07 28.83 -37.37
C LYS A 96 -11.49 28.26 -37.25
N ASP A 97 -12.53 29.08 -37.25
CA ASP A 97 -13.92 28.60 -37.34
C ASP A 97 -14.16 28.02 -38.74
N LEU A 98 -14.87 26.90 -38.85
CA LEU A 98 -15.27 26.35 -40.14
C LEU A 98 -16.62 26.96 -40.53
N ILE A 99 -16.68 27.56 -41.71
CA ILE A 99 -17.87 28.23 -42.22
C ILE A 99 -18.25 27.63 -43.57
N PHE A 100 -19.50 27.21 -43.69
CA PHE A 100 -20.04 26.64 -44.92
C PHE A 100 -21.36 27.31 -45.30
N PRO A 101 -21.56 27.76 -46.55
CA PRO A 101 -20.55 27.85 -47.62
C PRO A 101 -19.40 28.80 -47.26
N ASP A 102 -18.29 28.70 -48.00
CA ASP A 102 -17.12 29.56 -47.79
C ASP A 102 -17.48 31.06 -47.78
N LYS A 103 -16.73 31.87 -47.01
CA LYS A 103 -16.96 33.31 -46.81
C LYS A 103 -17.15 34.08 -48.11
N SER A 104 -16.43 33.72 -49.17
CA SER A 104 -16.50 34.37 -50.48
C SER A 104 -17.73 33.99 -51.32
N LYS A 105 -18.48 32.94 -50.94
CA LYS A 105 -19.57 32.41 -51.76
C LYS A 105 -20.78 33.33 -51.78
N THR A 106 -21.39 33.42 -52.96
CA THR A 106 -22.65 34.12 -53.18
C THR A 106 -23.76 33.51 -52.36
N LEU A 107 -24.50 34.37 -51.66
CA LEU A 107 -25.61 33.98 -50.82
C LEU A 107 -26.91 33.97 -51.63
N LEU A 108 -27.58 32.83 -51.65
CA LEU A 108 -28.86 32.62 -52.36
C LEU A 108 -30.01 32.46 -51.35
N PRO A 109 -31.25 32.81 -51.73
CA PRO A 109 -32.42 32.57 -50.89
C PRO A 109 -32.52 31.11 -50.43
N GLY A 110 -32.76 30.90 -49.14
CA GLY A 110 -32.87 29.56 -48.55
C GLY A 110 -31.53 28.90 -48.22
N ASN A 111 -30.39 29.55 -48.45
CA ASN A 111 -29.09 29.03 -48.01
C ASN A 111 -29.04 28.86 -46.49
N ILE A 112 -28.36 27.79 -46.09
CA ILE A 112 -27.99 27.54 -44.70
C ILE A 112 -26.51 27.91 -44.57
N VAL A 113 -26.22 28.90 -43.74
CA VAL A 113 -24.85 29.24 -43.33
C VAL A 113 -24.57 28.47 -42.05
N GLU A 114 -23.70 27.47 -42.12
CA GLU A 114 -23.24 26.70 -40.98
C GLU A 114 -21.91 27.27 -40.47
N ILE A 115 -21.85 27.51 -39.17
CA ILE A 115 -20.62 27.88 -38.47
C ILE A 115 -20.33 26.78 -37.45
N GLN A 116 -19.17 26.15 -37.57
CA GLN A 116 -18.61 25.27 -36.55
C GLN A 116 -17.53 26.04 -35.80
N ARG A 117 -17.84 26.45 -34.56
CA ARG A 117 -16.91 27.25 -33.74
C ARG A 117 -15.80 26.36 -33.21
N VAL A 118 -14.57 26.78 -33.42
CA VAL A 118 -13.42 26.15 -32.78
C VAL A 118 -13.28 26.67 -31.35
N LYS A 119 -12.95 25.77 -30.43
CA LYS A 119 -12.56 26.12 -29.05
C LYS A 119 -11.05 26.09 -28.95
N LYS A 120 -10.46 27.15 -28.40
CA LYS A 120 -9.05 27.18 -27.97
C LYS A 120 -8.99 26.70 -26.51
N LEU A 121 -8.17 25.70 -26.20
CA LEU A 121 -7.97 25.21 -24.84
C LEU A 121 -6.48 25.14 -24.53
N THR A 122 -6.13 25.14 -23.24
CA THR A 122 -4.77 24.94 -22.78
C THR A 122 -4.69 23.62 -22.02
N ILE A 123 -3.79 22.74 -22.44
CA ILE A 123 -3.55 21.46 -21.78
C ILE A 123 -2.21 21.48 -21.05
N SER A 124 -2.18 20.96 -19.83
CA SER A 124 -0.94 20.71 -19.08
C SER A 124 -0.78 19.21 -18.85
N ILE A 125 0.30 18.64 -19.38
CA ILE A 125 0.68 17.24 -19.15
C ILE A 125 2.02 17.28 -18.41
N ASP A 126 2.08 16.67 -17.22
CA ASP A 126 3.22 16.78 -16.30
C ASP A 126 3.55 18.24 -15.93
N LYS A 127 4.49 18.87 -16.66
CA LYS A 127 4.90 20.28 -16.53
C LYS A 127 4.77 21.08 -17.83
N ASP A 128 4.51 20.42 -18.95
CA ASP A 128 4.46 21.07 -20.24
C ASP A 128 3.05 21.58 -20.51
N LYS A 129 2.96 22.84 -20.92
CA LYS A 129 1.70 23.47 -21.33
C LYS A 129 1.66 23.58 -22.85
N LYS A 130 0.55 23.18 -23.45
CA LYS A 130 0.32 23.24 -24.89
C LYS A 130 -1.06 23.85 -25.18
N GLU A 131 -1.14 24.67 -26.22
CA GLU A 131 -2.43 25.12 -26.74
C GLU A 131 -2.96 24.10 -27.74
N ILE A 132 -4.24 23.76 -27.60
CA ILE A 132 -4.95 22.85 -28.50
C ILE A 132 -6.24 23.50 -28.99
N PHE A 133 -6.71 23.05 -30.15
CA PHE A 133 -7.92 23.55 -30.78
C PHE A 133 -8.85 22.38 -31.04
N GLY A 134 -10.15 22.54 -30.81
CA GLY A 134 -11.09 21.45 -31.04
C GLY A 134 -12.52 21.91 -31.32
N PHE A 135 -13.24 21.08 -32.05
CA PHE A 135 -14.65 21.28 -32.41
C PHE A 135 -15.59 20.49 -31.51
N LYS A 136 -15.09 19.41 -30.88
CA LYS A 136 -15.90 18.49 -30.06
C LYS A 136 -16.42 19.09 -28.76
N ASN A 137 -17.52 18.53 -28.25
CA ASN A 137 -18.31 19.15 -27.18
C ASN A 137 -17.79 18.87 -25.78
N THR A 138 -17.02 17.81 -25.59
CA THR A 138 -16.47 17.44 -24.28
C THR A 138 -14.95 17.48 -24.25
N VAL A 139 -14.38 17.66 -23.06
CA VAL A 139 -12.93 17.67 -22.83
C VAL A 139 -12.28 16.41 -23.39
N GLY A 140 -12.85 15.23 -23.12
CA GLY A 140 -12.31 13.96 -23.58
C GLY A 140 -12.27 13.85 -25.11
N GLU A 141 -13.33 14.28 -25.79
CA GLU A 141 -13.36 14.24 -27.25
C GLU A 141 -12.38 15.24 -27.89
N VAL A 142 -12.18 16.42 -27.29
CA VAL A 142 -11.21 17.41 -27.78
C VAL A 142 -9.78 16.89 -27.61
N ILE A 143 -9.48 16.19 -26.51
CA ILE A 143 -8.17 15.53 -26.30
C ILE A 143 -7.92 14.49 -27.39
N ILE A 144 -8.90 13.61 -27.65
CA ILE A 144 -8.82 12.57 -28.69
C ILE A 144 -8.67 13.19 -30.09
N GLU A 145 -9.42 14.25 -30.40
CA GLU A 145 -9.34 14.97 -31.69
C GLU A 145 -7.93 15.54 -31.96
N ASN A 146 -7.16 15.84 -30.90
CA ASN A 146 -5.79 16.34 -31.00
C ASN A 146 -4.73 15.23 -30.94
N ASN A 147 -5.13 13.95 -31.09
CA ASN A 147 -4.26 12.77 -31.04
C ASN A 147 -3.40 12.72 -29.77
N LEU A 148 -3.97 13.09 -28.63
CA LEU A 148 -3.34 12.96 -27.33
C LEU A 148 -3.77 11.64 -26.71
N ASP A 149 -2.88 10.65 -26.75
CA ASP A 149 -3.12 9.34 -26.15
C ASP A 149 -3.20 9.48 -24.63
N ILE A 150 -4.38 9.22 -24.08
CA ILE A 150 -4.65 9.16 -22.63
C ILE A 150 -5.11 7.75 -22.28
N GLU A 151 -4.53 7.18 -21.24
CA GLU A 151 -4.93 5.86 -20.74
C GLU A 151 -6.25 5.99 -19.96
N GLU A 152 -6.92 4.89 -19.58
CA GLU A 152 -8.16 4.99 -18.80
C GLU A 152 -7.88 5.46 -17.36
N GLU A 153 -6.72 5.08 -16.85
CA GLU A 153 -6.21 5.37 -15.51
C GLU A 153 -5.81 6.84 -15.35
N ASP A 154 -5.47 7.52 -16.44
CA ASP A 154 -5.05 8.92 -16.43
C ASP A 154 -6.14 9.86 -15.89
N ILE A 155 -5.72 10.74 -14.99
CA ILE A 155 -6.62 11.68 -14.35
C ILE A 155 -6.68 12.96 -15.19
N VAL A 156 -7.87 13.26 -15.71
CA VAL A 156 -8.13 14.49 -16.46
C VAL A 156 -8.99 15.44 -15.63
N LYS A 157 -8.52 16.66 -15.44
CA LYS A 157 -9.24 17.74 -14.75
C LYS A 157 -9.40 18.95 -15.68
N PRO A 158 -10.63 19.43 -15.92
CA PRO A 158 -11.90 18.88 -15.46
C PRO A 158 -12.21 17.53 -16.12
N GLU A 159 -13.20 16.80 -15.61
CA GLU A 159 -13.50 15.42 -16.05
C GLU A 159 -13.73 15.32 -17.56
N ARG A 160 -13.41 14.18 -18.17
CA ARG A 160 -13.51 13.96 -19.63
C ARG A 160 -14.90 14.29 -20.21
N LYS A 161 -15.96 14.09 -19.43
CA LYS A 161 -17.36 14.36 -19.84
C LYS A 161 -17.76 15.82 -19.68
N THR A 162 -16.91 16.64 -19.07
CA THR A 162 -17.16 18.08 -18.91
C THR A 162 -17.23 18.73 -20.28
N VAL A 163 -18.18 19.66 -20.44
CA VAL A 163 -18.33 20.45 -21.66
C VAL A 163 -17.06 21.28 -21.90
N ALA A 164 -16.55 21.19 -23.11
CA ALA A 164 -15.40 21.97 -23.57
C ALA A 164 -15.83 23.39 -23.94
N TYR A 165 -15.13 24.40 -23.42
CA TYR A 165 -15.36 25.80 -23.75
C TYR A 165 -14.05 26.55 -24.03
N ASN A 166 -14.17 27.75 -24.58
CA ASN A 166 -13.01 28.54 -25.02
C ASN A 166 -12.17 29.04 -23.82
N ASN A 167 -10.85 29.00 -23.97
CA ASN A 167 -9.84 29.31 -22.95
C ASN A 167 -9.91 28.44 -21.69
N GLN A 168 -10.47 27.24 -21.79
CA GLN A 168 -10.50 26.29 -20.68
C GLN A 168 -9.12 25.66 -20.46
N GLU A 169 -8.70 25.56 -19.20
CA GLU A 169 -7.50 24.82 -18.81
C GLU A 169 -7.85 23.35 -18.50
N ILE A 170 -7.06 22.44 -19.05
CA ILE A 170 -7.15 21.00 -18.83
C ILE A 170 -5.82 20.53 -18.24
N LYS A 171 -5.86 19.89 -17.09
CA LYS A 171 -4.72 19.21 -16.48
C LYS A 171 -4.87 17.71 -16.63
N ILE A 172 -3.85 17.08 -17.22
CA ILE A 172 -3.71 15.64 -17.29
C ILE A 172 -2.59 15.23 -16.33
N THR A 173 -2.88 14.27 -15.48
CA THR A 173 -1.90 13.62 -14.61
C THR A 173 -1.78 12.16 -15.03
N ARG A 174 -0.56 11.76 -15.40
CA ARG A 174 -0.30 10.39 -15.86
C ARG A 174 -0.31 9.45 -14.68
N VAL A 175 -1.12 8.39 -14.77
CA VAL A 175 -1.25 7.40 -13.69
C VAL A 175 -0.63 6.08 -14.12
N GLU A 176 0.43 5.69 -13.44
CA GLU A 176 1.12 4.42 -13.71
C GLU A 176 1.02 3.52 -12.47
N ILE A 177 0.53 2.29 -12.66
CA ILE A 177 0.44 1.28 -11.59
C ILE A 177 1.39 0.13 -11.94
N LYS A 178 2.37 -0.12 -11.07
CA LYS A 178 3.38 -1.17 -11.25
C LYS A 178 3.41 -2.12 -10.06
N GLU A 179 3.82 -3.35 -10.32
CA GLU A 179 4.18 -4.29 -9.25
C GLU A 179 5.68 -4.24 -8.99
N GLU A 180 6.07 -3.97 -7.74
CA GLU A 180 7.46 -3.97 -7.30
C GLU A 180 7.70 -5.05 -6.25
N ILE A 181 8.79 -5.81 -6.39
CA ILE A 181 9.19 -6.83 -5.43
C ILE A 181 10.39 -6.33 -4.64
N VAL A 182 10.26 -6.28 -3.32
CA VAL A 182 11.35 -5.90 -2.41
C VAL A 182 11.71 -7.08 -1.52
N LYS A 183 12.99 -7.45 -1.50
CA LYS A 183 13.54 -8.45 -0.58
C LYS A 183 13.84 -7.81 0.77
N LYS A 184 13.42 -8.46 1.86
CA LYS A 184 13.77 -8.08 3.23
C LYS A 184 14.24 -9.29 4.02
N ASP A 185 15.22 -9.06 4.86
CA ASP A 185 15.72 -10.06 5.80
C ASP A 185 14.67 -10.42 6.86
N ILE A 186 14.73 -11.66 7.34
CA ILE A 186 14.05 -12.14 8.54
C ILE A 186 15.13 -12.55 9.53
N ASP A 187 15.19 -11.85 10.66
CA ASP A 187 16.16 -12.18 11.70
C ASP A 187 15.84 -13.53 12.36
N PHE A 188 16.88 -14.28 12.69
CA PHE A 188 16.78 -15.55 13.40
C PHE A 188 16.85 -15.34 14.91
N LYS A 189 16.38 -16.31 15.68
CA LYS A 189 16.46 -16.30 17.15
C LYS A 189 17.68 -17.08 17.62
N THR A 190 18.17 -16.75 18.81
CA THR A 190 19.17 -17.58 19.50
C THR A 190 18.46 -18.43 20.55
N ILE A 191 18.59 -19.74 20.45
CA ILE A 191 18.05 -20.73 21.38
C ILE A 191 19.22 -21.28 22.19
N GLU A 192 19.15 -21.13 23.51
CA GLU A 192 20.10 -21.76 24.44
C GLU A 192 19.50 -23.09 24.94
N LYS A 193 20.30 -24.16 24.91
CA LYS A 193 19.95 -25.47 25.48
C LYS A 193 21.05 -25.93 26.42
N GLU A 194 20.67 -26.65 27.47
CA GLU A 194 21.62 -27.25 28.41
C GLU A 194 21.99 -28.67 27.99
N ASP A 195 23.24 -29.06 28.26
CA ASP A 195 23.74 -30.42 28.06
C ASP A 195 24.47 -30.88 29.33
N ASP A 196 23.98 -31.96 29.94
CA ASP A 196 24.47 -32.56 31.19
C ASP A 196 25.68 -33.48 31.00
N LYS A 197 26.13 -33.69 29.76
CA LYS A 197 27.35 -34.43 29.40
C LYS A 197 28.49 -33.49 29.01
N LEU A 198 28.16 -32.29 28.53
CA LEU A 198 29.14 -31.28 28.17
C LEU A 198 29.65 -30.57 29.44
N SER A 199 30.98 -30.40 29.53
CA SER A 199 31.60 -29.77 30.70
C SER A 199 30.95 -28.42 30.98
N TRP A 200 30.63 -28.18 32.24
CA TRP A 200 30.17 -26.90 32.72
C TRP A 200 31.16 -25.79 32.28
N ARG A 201 30.64 -24.60 31.95
CA ARG A 201 31.37 -23.48 31.30
C ARG A 201 31.77 -23.70 29.83
N THR A 202 31.66 -24.90 29.28
CA THR A 202 31.83 -25.08 27.83
C THR A 202 30.56 -24.63 27.12
N ARG A 203 30.72 -23.72 26.16
CA ARG A 203 29.64 -23.25 25.30
C ARG A 203 29.98 -23.63 23.87
N LYS A 204 29.08 -24.33 23.20
CA LYS A 204 29.27 -24.80 21.83
C LYS A 204 28.10 -24.34 20.97
N THR A 205 28.40 -23.74 19.82
CA THR A 205 27.38 -23.51 18.79
C THR A 205 27.09 -24.85 18.11
N GLU A 206 25.88 -25.37 18.26
CA GLU A 206 25.42 -26.57 17.57
C GLU A 206 24.92 -26.24 16.17
N THR A 207 24.19 -25.13 16.03
CA THR A 207 23.67 -24.65 14.75
C THR A 207 23.94 -23.16 14.64
N ALA A 208 24.58 -22.75 13.53
CA ALA A 208 24.77 -21.34 13.24
C ALA A 208 23.44 -20.70 12.84
N GLY A 209 23.22 -19.46 13.27
CA GLY A 209 22.03 -18.72 12.87
C GLY A 209 22.17 -18.16 11.48
N GLU A 210 21.15 -18.33 10.65
CA GLU A 210 21.07 -17.76 9.33
C GLU A 210 19.80 -16.93 9.17
N LYS A 211 19.93 -15.73 8.61
CA LYS A 211 18.76 -14.92 8.30
C LYS A 211 17.93 -15.57 7.21
N GLY A 212 16.62 -15.48 7.38
CA GLY A 212 15.65 -15.77 6.35
C GLY A 212 15.50 -14.60 5.39
N ILE A 213 14.76 -14.81 4.31
CA ILE A 213 14.45 -13.81 3.29
C ILE A 213 12.95 -13.89 3.01
N LYS A 214 12.30 -12.73 3.01
CA LYS A 214 10.95 -12.57 2.48
C LYS A 214 10.93 -11.60 1.31
N GLU A 215 10.13 -11.92 0.32
CA GLU A 215 9.79 -11.06 -0.80
C GLU A 215 8.43 -10.41 -0.52
N ILE A 216 8.40 -9.08 -0.58
CA ILE A 216 7.17 -8.31 -0.43
C ILE A 216 6.83 -7.72 -1.79
N ARG A 217 5.69 -8.14 -2.34
CA ARG A 217 5.14 -7.61 -3.59
C ARG A 217 4.24 -6.42 -3.26
N TYR A 218 4.58 -5.27 -3.80
CA TYR A 218 3.81 -4.05 -3.69
C TYR A 218 3.08 -3.73 -5.00
N GLU A 219 1.87 -3.20 -4.88
CA GLU A 219 1.24 -2.40 -5.92
C GLU A 219 1.62 -0.95 -5.65
N VAL A 220 2.30 -0.31 -6.58
CA VAL A 220 2.80 1.06 -6.44
C VAL A 220 2.14 1.92 -7.50
N ALA A 221 1.49 2.99 -7.07
CA ALA A 221 0.87 3.98 -7.96
C ALA A 221 1.75 5.23 -8.04
N TYR A 222 1.99 5.68 -9.26
CA TYR A 222 2.76 6.87 -9.58
C TYR A 222 1.85 7.90 -10.27
N HIS A 223 2.00 9.16 -9.86
CA HIS A 223 1.44 10.31 -10.59
C HIS A 223 2.61 11.13 -11.14
N ASP A 224 2.66 11.33 -12.45
CA ASP A 224 3.73 12.08 -13.13
C ASP A 224 5.14 11.59 -12.69
N SER A 225 5.31 10.25 -12.71
CA SER A 225 6.51 9.51 -12.26
C SER A 225 6.88 9.63 -10.78
N LYS A 226 6.03 10.22 -9.94
CA LYS A 226 6.26 10.29 -8.48
C LYS A 226 5.37 9.28 -7.76
N GLU A 227 5.98 8.46 -6.91
CA GLU A 227 5.25 7.52 -6.06
C GLU A 227 4.28 8.29 -5.16
N VAL A 228 2.99 7.99 -5.27
CA VAL A 228 1.95 8.59 -4.43
C VAL A 228 1.37 7.61 -3.44
N SER A 229 1.42 6.31 -3.74
CA SER A 229 0.94 5.28 -2.84
C SER A 229 1.60 3.94 -3.11
N ARG A 230 1.72 3.14 -2.05
CA ARG A 230 2.27 1.79 -2.08
C ARG A 230 1.43 0.90 -1.18
N LYS A 231 0.94 -0.21 -1.72
CA LYS A 231 0.12 -1.19 -1.00
C LYS A 231 0.73 -2.58 -1.09
N ILE A 232 0.83 -3.28 0.04
CA ILE A 232 1.27 -4.68 0.05
C ILE A 232 0.17 -5.53 -0.60
N LYS A 233 0.51 -6.28 -1.65
CA LYS A 233 -0.36 -7.31 -2.23
C LYS A 233 -0.12 -8.66 -1.57
N GLU A 234 1.16 -9.00 -1.44
CA GLU A 234 1.58 -10.33 -1.04
C GLU A 234 2.92 -10.25 -0.30
N THR A 235 3.11 -11.16 0.65
CA THR A 235 4.40 -11.41 1.29
C THR A 235 4.67 -12.90 1.22
N ASN A 236 5.80 -13.26 0.63
CA ASN A 236 6.23 -14.65 0.49
C ASN A 236 7.57 -14.86 1.17
N ILE A 237 7.70 -15.90 1.99
CA ILE A 237 8.98 -16.25 2.62
C ILE A 237 9.71 -17.17 1.63
N THR A 238 10.83 -16.70 1.07
CA THR A 238 11.63 -17.46 0.10
C THR A 238 12.75 -18.23 0.75
N LYS A 239 13.18 -17.83 1.95
CA LYS A 239 14.11 -18.56 2.81
C LYS A 239 13.66 -18.42 4.26
N GLU A 240 13.36 -19.52 4.94
CA GLU A 240 13.09 -19.49 6.38
C GLU A 240 14.39 -19.16 7.15
N PRO A 241 14.32 -18.37 8.24
CA PRO A 241 15.47 -18.19 9.11
C PRO A 241 15.83 -19.50 9.81
N ILE A 242 17.13 -19.72 10.01
CA ILE A 242 17.64 -20.83 10.81
C ILE A 242 18.06 -20.26 12.15
N ASP A 243 17.41 -20.70 13.23
CA ASP A 243 17.73 -20.26 14.58
C ASP A 243 19.13 -20.72 14.99
N LYS A 244 19.88 -19.83 15.65
CA LYS A 244 21.18 -20.15 16.23
C LYS A 244 20.96 -20.99 17.48
N VAL A 245 21.49 -22.21 17.50
CA VAL A 245 21.42 -23.08 18.68
C VAL A 245 22.76 -23.10 19.39
N VAL A 246 22.75 -22.67 20.66
CA VAL A 246 23.92 -22.66 21.54
C VAL A 246 23.69 -23.66 22.66
N ILE A 247 24.61 -24.60 22.80
CA ILE A 247 24.62 -25.59 23.88
C ILE A 247 25.51 -25.07 25.01
N GLN A 248 24.94 -25.00 26.20
CA GLN A 248 25.61 -24.69 27.45
C GLN A 248 25.82 -25.97 28.25
N GLY A 249 27.08 -26.34 28.47
CA GLY A 249 27.41 -27.49 29.30
C GLY A 249 27.08 -27.22 30.76
N THR A 250 26.62 -28.26 31.45
CA THR A 250 26.26 -28.28 32.88
C THR A 250 26.93 -29.43 33.64
N TYR A 251 27.69 -30.29 32.96
CA TYR A 251 28.37 -31.41 33.59
C TYR A 251 29.52 -30.96 34.48
N VAL A 252 29.45 -31.26 35.78
CA VAL A 252 30.50 -30.98 36.76
C VAL A 252 31.13 -32.29 37.23
N LYS A 253 32.40 -32.49 36.91
CA LYS A 253 33.21 -33.61 37.40
C LYS A 253 33.88 -33.22 38.71
N LEU A 254 33.33 -33.76 39.79
CA LEU A 254 33.84 -33.54 41.15
C LEU A 254 35.09 -34.38 41.41
N GLY A 255 36.04 -33.76 42.11
CA GLY A 255 37.34 -34.31 42.49
C GLY A 255 37.43 -34.55 43.99
N LYS A 256 38.56 -34.15 44.61
CA LYS A 256 38.77 -34.33 46.04
C LYS A 256 37.73 -33.55 46.85
N SER A 257 37.28 -34.17 47.93
CA SER A 257 36.30 -33.59 48.85
C SER A 257 36.96 -33.24 50.18
N HIS A 258 36.60 -32.09 50.72
CA HIS A 258 37.04 -31.57 52.02
C HIS A 258 35.81 -31.18 52.83
N THR A 259 35.89 -31.26 54.16
CA THR A 259 34.80 -30.82 55.07
C THR A 259 35.38 -29.87 56.09
N GLY A 260 34.62 -28.83 56.43
CA GLY A 260 35.02 -27.84 57.42
C GLY A 260 34.03 -26.69 57.46
N LEU A 261 34.47 -25.57 58.02
CA LEU A 261 33.65 -24.38 58.16
C LEU A 261 33.85 -23.44 56.95
N ALA A 262 32.74 -22.89 56.45
CA ALA A 262 32.75 -21.74 55.55
C ALA A 262 32.39 -20.48 56.32
N SER A 263 33.14 -19.40 56.09
CA SER A 263 32.72 -18.04 56.46
C SER A 263 32.43 -17.22 55.21
N TRP A 264 32.09 -15.94 55.37
CA TRP A 264 31.98 -15.02 54.25
C TRP A 264 32.71 -13.70 54.50
N TYR A 265 33.04 -13.04 53.39
CA TYR A 265 33.61 -11.69 53.34
C TYR A 265 32.89 -10.86 52.28
N ALA A 266 32.87 -9.54 52.43
CA ALA A 266 32.34 -8.63 51.42
C ALA A 266 33.48 -7.93 50.69
N HIS A 267 33.71 -8.28 49.42
CA HIS A 267 34.74 -7.63 48.60
C HIS A 267 34.21 -7.18 47.24
N THR A 268 33.86 -8.11 46.36
CA THR A 268 33.55 -7.80 44.94
C THR A 268 32.13 -8.14 44.55
N GLY A 269 31.41 -8.94 45.34
CA GLY A 269 30.07 -9.38 44.96
C GLY A 269 30.11 -10.35 43.78
N THR A 270 31.09 -11.26 43.75
CA THR A 270 31.28 -12.23 42.67
C THR A 270 31.16 -13.67 43.15
N MET A 271 30.96 -14.62 42.23
CA MET A 271 30.94 -16.07 42.53
C MET A 271 32.35 -16.61 42.80
N ALA A 272 32.96 -16.14 43.88
CA ALA A 272 34.34 -16.37 44.22
C ALA A 272 34.55 -16.65 45.71
N ALA A 273 35.75 -17.15 46.05
CA ALA A 273 36.09 -17.52 47.41
C ALA A 273 37.61 -17.45 47.67
N ALA A 274 37.96 -17.24 48.94
CA ALA A 274 39.30 -17.48 49.43
C ALA A 274 39.45 -18.95 49.86
N ASN A 275 40.57 -19.58 49.51
CA ASN A 275 40.94 -20.91 50.05
C ASN A 275 42.42 -20.93 50.50
N PRO A 276 42.79 -21.65 51.58
CA PRO A 276 44.15 -21.59 52.11
C PRO A 276 45.19 -22.37 51.27
N TRP A 277 44.77 -23.38 50.50
CA TRP A 277 45.69 -24.35 49.87
C TRP A 277 45.45 -24.63 48.38
N LEU A 278 44.27 -24.36 47.84
CA LEU A 278 43.95 -24.62 46.45
C LEU A 278 44.66 -23.62 45.52
N PRO A 279 45.07 -24.05 44.31
CA PRO A 279 45.60 -23.15 43.30
C PRO A 279 44.65 -22.00 42.98
N MET A 280 45.20 -20.83 42.65
CA MET A 280 44.37 -19.72 42.15
C MET A 280 43.74 -20.04 40.82
N GLY A 281 42.47 -19.66 40.68
CA GLY A 281 41.65 -19.96 39.51
C GLY A 281 40.98 -21.33 39.53
N SER A 282 41.27 -22.19 40.51
CA SER A 282 40.52 -23.44 40.73
C SER A 282 39.04 -23.16 40.98
N TYR A 283 38.18 -24.13 40.67
CA TYR A 283 36.77 -24.07 41.01
C TYR A 283 36.40 -25.17 41.99
N VAL A 284 35.47 -24.87 42.88
CA VAL A 284 34.95 -25.83 43.86
C VAL A 284 33.43 -25.72 43.94
N LYS A 285 32.77 -26.84 44.16
CA LYS A 285 31.37 -26.90 44.60
C LYS A 285 31.35 -26.91 46.12
N VAL A 286 30.74 -25.89 46.72
CA VAL A 286 30.56 -25.78 48.17
C VAL A 286 29.12 -26.11 48.49
N THR A 287 28.90 -27.13 49.30
CA THR A 287 27.57 -27.57 49.73
C THR A 287 27.43 -27.31 51.22
N ASN A 288 26.44 -26.51 51.61
CA ASN A 288 26.05 -26.39 53.00
C ASN A 288 25.42 -27.70 53.47
N LYS A 289 26.02 -28.32 54.47
CA LYS A 289 25.60 -29.64 54.96
C LYS A 289 24.29 -29.59 55.75
N ASP A 290 23.92 -28.42 56.26
CA ASP A 290 22.75 -28.26 57.11
C ASP A 290 21.45 -28.15 56.28
N ASN A 291 21.52 -27.65 55.05
CA ASN A 291 20.35 -27.45 54.17
C ASN A 291 20.47 -28.08 52.77
N GLY A 292 21.62 -28.65 52.42
CA GLY A 292 21.87 -29.28 51.12
C GLY A 292 22.06 -28.33 49.94
N LYS A 293 21.95 -27.01 50.14
CA LYS A 293 22.18 -26.01 49.09
C LYS A 293 23.65 -25.99 48.70
N SER A 294 23.92 -25.75 47.42
CA SER A 294 25.29 -25.73 46.91
C SER A 294 25.54 -24.61 45.92
N VAL A 295 26.77 -24.13 45.89
CA VAL A 295 27.25 -23.08 45.00
C VAL A 295 28.58 -23.47 44.38
N ILE A 296 28.83 -23.09 43.13
CA ILE A 296 30.14 -23.25 42.50
C ILE A 296 30.85 -21.91 42.50
N VAL A 297 32.08 -21.88 43.02
CA VAL A 297 32.87 -20.66 43.17
C VAL A 297 34.27 -20.80 42.60
N LYS A 298 34.82 -19.69 42.08
CA LYS A 298 36.22 -19.58 41.68
C LYS A 298 37.07 -19.22 42.90
N ILE A 299 38.16 -19.94 43.14
CA ILE A 299 39.13 -19.52 44.14
C ILE A 299 39.96 -18.38 43.55
N ASN A 300 39.86 -17.20 44.15
CA ASN A 300 40.55 -15.98 43.71
C ASN A 300 41.37 -15.29 44.80
N ASP A 301 41.31 -15.80 46.04
CA ASP A 301 42.03 -15.21 47.17
C ASP A 301 42.57 -16.29 48.14
N ARG A 302 43.39 -15.87 49.12
CA ARG A 302 43.96 -16.72 50.18
C ARG A 302 43.30 -16.45 51.53
N GLY A 303 43.10 -17.54 52.27
CA GLY A 303 42.36 -17.55 53.52
C GLY A 303 41.24 -18.58 53.43
N PRO A 304 40.40 -18.74 54.47
CA PRO A 304 40.49 -18.11 55.78
C PRO A 304 41.57 -18.78 56.65
N PHE A 305 42.20 -18.01 57.54
CA PHE A 305 43.29 -18.51 58.40
C PHE A 305 42.83 -18.95 59.80
N GLY A 306 41.51 -19.02 60.05
CA GLY A 306 40.99 -19.47 61.33
C GLY A 306 40.94 -21.01 61.44
N PRO A 307 40.90 -21.55 62.67
CA PRO A 307 40.86 -23.00 62.88
C PRO A 307 39.61 -23.61 62.23
N ASN A 308 39.80 -24.75 61.56
CA ASN A 308 38.77 -25.53 60.87
C ASN A 308 37.99 -24.81 59.75
N ARG A 309 38.36 -23.57 59.38
CA ARG A 309 37.76 -22.88 58.24
C ARG A 309 38.49 -23.25 56.97
N ILE A 310 37.74 -23.75 55.99
CA ILE A 310 38.30 -24.29 54.75
C ILE A 310 38.02 -23.40 53.55
N ILE A 311 37.07 -22.48 53.65
CA ILE A 311 36.70 -21.57 52.58
C ILE A 311 36.07 -20.30 53.14
N ASP A 312 36.36 -19.16 52.52
CA ASP A 312 35.72 -17.88 52.82
C ASP A 312 35.02 -17.44 51.55
N LEU A 313 33.69 -17.44 51.53
CA LEU A 313 32.90 -17.13 50.34
C LEU A 313 32.74 -15.62 50.22
N ASP A 314 32.80 -15.07 49.00
CA ASP A 314 32.28 -13.71 48.81
C ASP A 314 30.78 -13.71 49.16
N LYS A 315 30.32 -12.59 49.72
CA LYS A 315 28.96 -12.36 50.22
C LYS A 315 27.88 -12.97 49.32
N VAL A 316 27.91 -12.72 48.00
CA VAL A 316 26.88 -13.22 47.07
C VAL A 316 26.91 -14.75 46.92
N ALA A 317 28.09 -15.38 46.96
CA ALA A 317 28.19 -16.83 46.89
C ALA A 317 27.73 -17.49 48.20
N PHE A 318 27.96 -16.85 49.34
CA PHE A 318 27.48 -17.33 50.63
C PHE A 318 25.94 -17.28 50.70
N GLU A 319 25.32 -16.20 50.19
CA GLU A 319 23.86 -16.02 50.16
C GLU A 319 23.12 -17.14 49.42
N GLU A 320 23.76 -17.77 48.42
CA GLU A 320 23.20 -18.93 47.72
C GLU A 320 23.02 -20.17 48.62
N ILE A 321 23.85 -20.30 49.67
CA ILE A 321 23.86 -21.49 50.53
C ILE A 321 23.48 -21.23 51.98
N ALA A 322 23.48 -19.98 52.45
CA ALA A 322 23.18 -19.61 53.84
C ALA A 322 22.82 -18.12 53.99
N SER A 323 22.11 -17.76 55.06
CA SER A 323 21.88 -16.35 55.40
C SER A 323 23.15 -15.74 56.00
N LEU A 324 23.51 -14.52 55.60
CA LEU A 324 24.70 -13.82 56.10
C LEU A 324 24.77 -13.71 57.63
N GLY A 325 23.62 -13.61 58.29
CA GLY A 325 23.52 -13.53 59.76
C GLY A 325 23.99 -14.81 60.47
N GLN A 326 24.07 -15.95 59.77
CA GLN A 326 24.66 -17.16 60.32
C GLN A 326 26.17 -17.03 60.52
N GLY A 327 26.83 -16.21 59.70
CA GLY A 327 28.27 -15.91 59.76
C GLY A 327 29.18 -17.06 59.32
N VAL A 328 29.00 -18.24 59.91
CA VAL A 328 29.79 -19.45 59.66
C VAL A 328 28.86 -20.65 59.53
N VAL A 329 29.11 -21.52 58.55
CA VAL A 329 28.31 -22.73 58.31
C VAL A 329 29.18 -23.96 58.04
N ASN A 330 28.65 -25.15 58.33
CA ASN A 330 29.34 -26.41 58.06
C ASN A 330 29.17 -26.80 56.58
N VAL A 331 30.28 -27.00 55.87
CA VAL A 331 30.26 -27.24 54.43
C VAL A 331 31.06 -28.46 54.01
N LYS A 332 30.64 -29.04 52.88
CA LYS A 332 31.45 -29.95 52.07
C LYS A 332 31.94 -29.17 50.84
N MET A 333 33.25 -29.09 50.64
CA MET A 333 33.88 -28.45 49.48
C MET A 333 34.46 -29.53 48.57
N GLU A 334 34.02 -29.58 47.32
CA GLU A 334 34.46 -30.55 46.32
C GLU A 334 35.16 -29.83 45.17
N GLU A 335 36.40 -30.21 44.89
CA GLU A 335 37.17 -29.66 43.77
C GLU A 335 36.48 -29.98 42.44
N ILE A 336 36.52 -29.07 41.47
CA ILE A 336 36.00 -29.29 40.13
C ILE A 336 37.16 -29.49 39.16
N SER A 337 37.10 -30.58 38.38
CA SER A 337 38.23 -31.10 37.61
C SER A 337 38.08 -30.98 36.08
N ASN A 338 36.97 -30.44 35.59
CA ASN A 338 36.65 -30.32 34.16
C ASN A 338 36.12 -28.94 33.78
#